data_AF-A0A4R9M599-F1
#
_entry.id   AF-A0A4R9M599-F1
#
_cell.length_a   1.000
_cell.length_b   1.000
_cell.length_c   1.000
_cell.angle_alpha   90.00
_cell.angle_beta   90.00
_cell.angle_gamma   90.00
#
_symmetry.space_group_name_H-M   'P 1'
#
loop_
_entity.id
_entity.type
_entity.pdbx_description
1 polymer ?
#
loop_
_entity_poly.entity_id
_entity_poly.type
_entity_poly.pdbx_seq_one_letter_code
_entity_poly.pdbx_strand_id
1 'polypeptide(L)'
;MNEDIINLNVVIGTISKDLLDVQKSLENYREKQARKEAVDEEAFQFVEKAEKVLDKAEKGELQLTEDQIRRIKSNLIKILNKIQSK
;
A
#
# COMPACT_ATOMS: atom_id res chain seq x y z
N MET A 1 -24.94 -15.47 -17.96
CA MET A 1 -23.63 -14.82 -17.70
C MET A 1 -23.51 -14.76 -16.18
N ASN A 2 -22.60 -15.53 -15.57
CA ASN A 2 -22.55 -15.71 -14.11
C ASN A 2 -22.05 -14.42 -13.44
N GLU A 3 -22.95 -13.71 -12.78
CA GLU A 3 -22.66 -12.51 -11.98
C GLU A 3 -21.60 -12.81 -10.90
N ASP A 4 -21.58 -14.02 -10.36
CA ASP A 4 -20.61 -14.48 -9.37
C ASP A 4 -19.15 -14.45 -9.87
N ILE A 5 -18.92 -14.79 -11.15
CA ILE A 5 -17.57 -14.79 -11.75
C ILE A 5 -17.11 -13.35 -12.01
N ILE A 6 -18.03 -12.46 -12.39
CA ILE A 6 -17.74 -11.03 -12.60
C ILE A 6 -17.37 -10.40 -11.26
N ASN A 7 -18.13 -10.69 -10.20
CA ASN A 7 -17.83 -10.21 -8.85
C ASN A 7 -16.48 -10.76 -8.35
N LEU A 8 -16.15 -12.03 -8.58
CA LEU A 8 -14.86 -12.59 -8.18
C LEU A 8 -13.68 -11.90 -8.90
N ASN A 9 -13.80 -11.65 -10.21
CA ASN A 9 -12.75 -11.00 -11.01
C ASN A 9 -12.61 -9.51 -10.67
N VAL A 10 -13.70 -8.81 -10.37
CA VAL A 10 -13.69 -7.42 -9.89
C VAL A 10 -13.03 -7.37 -8.51
N VAL A 11 -13.39 -8.26 -7.59
CA VAL A 11 -12.80 -8.33 -6.24
C VAL A 11 -11.31 -8.67 -6.33
N ILE A 12 -10.91 -9.72 -7.06
CA ILE A 12 -9.50 -10.09 -7.24
C ILE A 12 -8.72 -8.96 -7.94
N GLY A 13 -9.32 -8.32 -8.94
CA GLY A 13 -8.71 -7.20 -9.66
C GLY A 13 -8.51 -5.97 -8.79
N THR A 14 -9.47 -5.64 -7.93
CA THR A 14 -9.38 -4.53 -6.96
C THR A 14 -8.37 -4.83 -5.86
N ILE A 15 -8.39 -6.04 -5.29
CA ILE A 15 -7.41 -6.50 -4.29
C ILE A 15 -5.98 -6.40 -4.85
N SER A 16 -5.79 -6.91 -6.07
CA SER A 16 -4.50 -6.87 -6.75
C SER A 16 -4.07 -5.43 -7.06
N LYS A 17 -5.00 -4.55 -7.42
CA LYS A 17 -4.72 -3.15 -7.73
C LYS A 17 -4.33 -2.35 -6.49
N ASP A 18 -5.07 -2.46 -5.39
CA ASP A 18 -4.78 -1.75 -4.15
C ASP A 18 -3.40 -2.13 -3.61
N LEU A 19 -3.06 -3.43 -3.62
CA LEU A 19 -1.72 -3.91 -3.24
C LEU A 19 -0.63 -3.44 -4.20
N LEU A 20 -0.89 -3.48 -5.50
CA LEU A 20 0.05 -3.01 -6.52
C LEU A 20 0.32 -1.50 -6.37
N ASP A 21 -0.70 -0.71 -6.06
CA ASP A 21 -0.58 0.74 -5.86
C ASP A 21 0.27 1.06 -4.63
N VAL A 22 0.13 0.29 -3.54
CA VAL A 22 1.02 0.38 -2.37
C VAL A 22 2.46 0.01 -2.75
N GLN A 23 2.67 -1.10 -3.45
CA GLN A 23 3.99 -1.52 -3.88
C GLN A 23 4.68 -0.46 -4.75
N LYS A 24 3.99 0.05 -5.76
CA LYS A 24 4.50 1.09 -6.67
C LYS A 24 4.85 2.39 -5.93
N SER A 25 4.02 2.81 -4.97
CA SER A 25 4.34 3.99 -4.17
C SER A 25 5.59 3.82 -3.29
N LEU A 26 5.79 2.62 -2.74
CA LEU A 26 7.00 2.29 -1.97
C LEU A 26 8.25 2.26 -2.87
N GLU A 27 8.13 1.73 -4.08
CA GLU A 27 9.20 1.74 -5.08
C GLU A 27 9.61 3.17 -5.44
N ASN A 28 8.64 4.02 -5.79
CA ASN A 28 8.89 5.44 -6.10
C ASN A 28 9.61 6.16 -4.95
N TYR A 29 9.16 5.95 -3.71
CA TYR A 29 9.83 6.50 -2.53
C TYR A 29 11.29 6.06 -2.44
N ARG A 30 11.56 4.75 -2.61
CA ARG A 30 12.92 4.18 -2.54
C ARG A 30 13.80 4.67 -3.68
N GLU A 31 13.26 4.81 -4.88
CA GLU A 31 14.00 5.35 -6.01
C GLU A 31 14.43 6.80 -5.79
N LYS A 32 13.51 7.68 -5.38
CA LYS A 32 13.85 9.07 -5.07
C LYS A 32 14.83 9.16 -3.90
N GLN A 33 14.67 8.32 -2.88
CA GLN A 33 15.62 8.23 -1.78
C GLN A 33 17.03 7.86 -2.28
N ALA A 34 17.13 6.87 -3.17
CA ALA A 34 18.41 6.46 -3.76
C ALA A 34 19.04 7.57 -4.62
N ARG A 35 18.21 8.36 -5.32
CA ARG A 35 18.63 9.55 -6.07
C ARG A 35 18.94 10.77 -5.19
N LYS A 36 18.75 10.68 -3.87
CA LYS A 36 18.89 11.79 -2.90
C LYS A 36 17.99 13.00 -3.25
N GLU A 37 16.84 12.73 -3.85
CA GLU A 37 15.82 13.72 -4.18
C GLU A 37 14.93 13.99 -2.95
N ALA A 38 14.12 15.06 -3.01
CA ALA A 38 13.05 15.26 -2.04
C ALA A 38 12.04 14.10 -2.16
N VAL A 39 11.75 13.48 -1.01
CA VAL A 39 10.89 12.28 -0.92
C VAL A 39 9.57 12.54 -0.21
N ASP A 40 9.29 13.79 0.20
CA ASP A 40 8.17 14.12 1.06
C ASP A 40 6.83 13.75 0.40
N GLU A 41 6.65 14.08 -0.87
CA GLU A 41 5.46 13.74 -1.65
C GLU A 41 5.26 12.22 -1.76
N GLU A 42 6.30 11.47 -2.13
CA GLU A 42 6.24 10.01 -2.24
C GLU A 42 6.00 9.34 -0.89
N ALA A 43 6.56 9.91 0.18
CA ALA A 43 6.35 9.43 1.53
C ALA A 43 4.88 9.58 1.94
N PHE A 44 4.26 10.75 1.68
CA PHE A 44 2.84 10.96 1.92
C PHE A 44 1.95 10.04 1.09
N GLN A 45 2.25 9.88 -0.20
CA GLN A 45 1.49 8.98 -1.07
C GLN A 45 1.57 7.52 -0.62
N PHE A 46 2.74 7.06 -0.15
CA PHE A 46 2.88 5.72 0.41
C PHE A 46 2.06 5.56 1.70
N VAL A 47 2.14 6.53 2.62
CA VAL A 47 1.39 6.52 3.89
C VAL A 47 -0.10 6.39 3.62
N GLU A 48 -0.67 7.26 2.79
CA GLU A 48 -2.10 7.27 2.47
C GLU A 48 -2.58 5.92 1.90
N LYS A 49 -1.83 5.38 0.94
CA LYS A 49 -2.19 4.10 0.30
C LYS A 49 -2.04 2.93 1.28
N ALA A 50 -0.98 2.92 2.08
CA ALA A 50 -0.73 1.87 3.07
C ALA A 50 -1.82 1.85 4.14
N GLU A 51 -2.21 3.02 4.67
CA GLU A 51 -3.29 3.13 5.66
C GLU A 51 -4.62 2.67 5.09
N LYS A 52 -4.96 3.09 3.86
CA LYS A 52 -6.18 2.65 3.17
C LYS A 52 -6.24 1.14 2.96
N VAL A 53 -5.13 0.53 2.56
CA VAL A 53 -5.03 -0.93 2.36
C VAL A 53 -5.17 -1.69 3.68
N LEU A 54 -4.56 -1.17 4.75
CA LEU A 54 -4.69 -1.78 6.08
C LEU A 54 -6.11 -1.66 6.63
N ASP A 55 -6.75 -0.50 6.49
CA ASP A 55 -8.15 -0.29 6.92
C ASP A 55 -9.12 -1.23 6.19
N LYS A 56 -8.99 -1.35 4.86
CA LYS A 56 -9.77 -2.33 4.07
C LYS A 56 -9.52 -3.76 4.54
N ALA A 57 -8.28 -4.11 4.87
CA ALA A 57 -7.96 -5.46 5.35
C ALA A 57 -8.55 -5.74 6.73
N GLU A 58 -8.51 -4.76 7.64
CA GLU A 58 -9.11 -4.86 8.98
C GLU A 58 -10.65 -4.97 8.90
N LYS A 59 -11.28 -4.34 7.90
CA LYS A 59 -12.73 -4.45 7.62
C LYS A 59 -13.13 -5.72 6.86
N GLY A 60 -12.17 -6.55 6.44
CA GLY A 60 -12.43 -7.73 5.61
C GLY A 60 -12.80 -7.44 4.15
N GLU A 61 -12.64 -6.19 3.71
CA GLU A 61 -12.87 -5.74 2.33
C GLU A 61 -11.70 -6.12 1.40
N LEU A 62 -10.54 -6.44 1.98
CA LEU A 62 -9.31 -6.80 1.28
C LEU A 62 -8.63 -7.98 1.99
N GLN A 63 -8.54 -9.13 1.34
CA GLN A 63 -7.77 -10.25 1.89
C GLN A 63 -6.27 -10.04 1.66
N LEU A 64 -5.54 -9.91 2.76
CA LEU A 64 -4.08 -9.89 2.79
C LEU A 64 -3.57 -11.07 3.61
N THR A 65 -2.42 -11.61 3.24
CA THR A 65 -1.71 -12.53 4.12
C THR A 65 -1.10 -11.78 5.30
N GLU A 66 -0.88 -12.49 6.41
CA GLU A 66 -0.23 -11.91 7.59
C GLU A 66 1.16 -11.34 7.28
N ASP A 67 1.91 -11.95 6.36
CA ASP A 67 3.21 -11.45 5.89
C ASP A 67 3.08 -10.13 5.14
N GLN A 68 2.07 -9.99 4.27
CA GLN A 68 1.80 -8.74 3.56
C GLN A 68 1.45 -7.62 4.55
N ILE A 69 0.54 -7.88 5.49
CA ILE A 69 0.16 -6.91 6.54
C ILE A 69 1.39 -6.47 7.34
N ARG A 70 2.21 -7.43 7.81
CA ARG A 70 3.42 -7.14 8.58
C ARG A 70 4.42 -6.29 7.81
N ARG A 71 4.63 -6.58 6.52
CA ARG A 71 5.54 -5.80 5.65
C ARG A 71 5.04 -4.37 5.44
N ILE A 72 3.74 -4.18 5.20
CA ILE A 72 3.14 -2.86 5.01
C ILE A 72 3.30 -2.03 6.30
N LYS A 73 2.87 -2.58 7.45
CA LYS A 73 3.00 -1.91 8.77
C LYS A 73 4.47 -1.55 9.08
N SER A 74 5.42 -2.44 8.78
CA SER A 74 6.85 -2.19 9.01
C SER A 74 7.40 -1.01 8.18
N ASN A 75 7.02 -0.90 6.90
CA ASN A 75 7.46 0.22 6.06
C ASN A 75 6.75 1.53 6.46
N LEU A 76 5.47 1.46 6.81
CA LEU A 76 4.69 2.61 7.30
C LEU A 76 5.36 3.25 8.51
N ILE A 77 5.68 2.46 9.55
CA ILE A 77 6.35 2.96 10.76
C ILE A 77 7.70 3.63 10.42
N LYS A 78 8.51 2.99 9.56
CA LYS A 78 9.82 3.54 9.17
C LYS A 78 9.70 4.89 8.46
N ILE A 79 8.71 5.03 7.58
CA ILE A 79 8.50 6.26 6.80
C ILE A 79 7.91 7.36 7.69
N LEU A 80 6.92 7.05 8.53
CA LEU A 80 6.34 8.01 9.48
C LEU A 80 7.40 8.57 10.44
N ASN A 81 8.22 7.69 11.03
CA ASN A 81 9.32 8.13 11.90
C ASN A 81 10.27 9.08 11.18
N LYS A 82 10.54 8.84 9.90
CA LYS A 82 11.42 9.66 9.08
C LYS A 82 10.81 11.01 8.70
N ILE A 83 9.49 11.09 8.51
CA ILE A 83 8.78 12.36 8.30
C ILE A 83 8.73 13.18 9.59
N GLN A 84 8.42 12.53 10.73
CA GLN A 84 8.30 13.20 12.03
C GLN A 84 9.63 13.66 12.63
N SER A 85 10.76 13.11 12.17
CA SER A 85 12.10 13.49 12.62
C SER A 85 12.72 14.63 11.81
N LYS A 86 12.01 15.18 10.82
CA LYS A 86 12.41 16.39 10.08
C LYS A 86 11.88 17.64 10.77
#